data_AF-A0A9E4VSY9-F1
#
_entry.id   AF-A0A9E4VSY9-F1
#
_cell.length_a   1.000
_cell.length_b   1.000
_cell.length_c   1.000
_cell.angle_alpha   90.00
_cell.angle_beta   90.00
_cell.angle_gamma   90.00
#
_symmetry.space_group_name_H-M   'P 1'
#
loop_
_entity.id
_entity.type
_entity.pdbx_description
1 polymer ?
#
loop_
_entity_poly.entity_id
_entity_poly.type
_entity_poly.pdbx_seq_one_letter_code
_entity_poly.pdbx_strand_id
1 'polypeptide(L)'
;MQRAVLGVFTGLILAASACNLPPAAAPTATPSPSLSPSQTPSSTPSPTPVPASRNEAARSALVNGDWVLAEREFERVIVGSDDPFVVGEALYGRGEALLRDAQLAEAEQAFA
;
A
#
# COMPACT_ATOMS: atom_id res chain seq x y z
N MET A 1 90.57 -26.93 19.89
CA MET A 1 89.99 -28.19 19.35
C MET A 1 88.48 -28.02 19.05
N GLN A 2 87.98 -26.85 18.64
CA GLN A 2 87.82 -26.37 17.25
C GLN A 2 87.17 -27.29 16.21
N ARG A 3 87.11 -28.62 16.40
CA ARG A 3 86.49 -29.56 15.44
C ARG A 3 85.05 -29.95 15.81
N ALA A 4 84.67 -29.86 17.09
CA ALA A 4 83.33 -30.21 17.55
C ALA A 4 82.28 -29.09 17.33
N VAL A 5 82.70 -27.84 17.17
CA VAL A 5 81.79 -26.69 17.03
C VAL A 5 81.24 -26.58 15.60
N LEU A 6 82.05 -26.89 14.59
CA LEU A 6 81.65 -26.73 13.18
C LEU A 6 80.61 -27.77 12.72
N GLY A 7 80.63 -28.98 13.29
CA GLY A 7 79.65 -30.03 12.97
C GLY A 7 78.26 -29.80 13.59
N VAL A 8 78.20 -29.16 14.76
CA VAL A 8 76.92 -28.82 15.43
C VAL A 8 76.23 -27.65 14.72
N PHE A 9 77.00 -26.68 14.22
CA PHE A 9 76.44 -25.54 13.49
C PHE A 9 75.84 -25.92 12.13
N THR A 10 76.43 -26.87 11.39
CA THR A 10 75.89 -27.29 10.08
C THR A 10 74.63 -28.16 10.20
N GLY A 11 74.49 -28.94 11.29
CA GLY A 11 73.28 -29.72 11.57
C GLY A 11 72.08 -28.87 12.00
N LEU A 12 72.33 -27.78 12.74
CA LEU A 12 71.27 -26.90 13.23
C LEU A 12 70.61 -26.07 12.11
N ILE A 13 71.37 -25.71 11.06
CA ILE A 13 70.87 -24.88 9.96
C ILE A 13 69.90 -25.67 9.05
N LEU A 14 70.06 -26.99 8.92
CA LEU A 14 69.19 -27.80 8.05
C LEU A 14 67.82 -28.12 8.68
N ALA A 15 67.71 -28.13 10.01
CA ALA A 15 66.46 -28.37 10.73
C ALA A 15 65.51 -27.15 10.76
N ALA A 16 66.05 -25.94 10.61
CA ALA A 16 65.27 -24.70 10.67
C ALA A 16 64.45 -24.41 9.40
N SER A 17 64.79 -25.05 8.28
CA SER A 17 64.19 -24.74 6.96
C SER A 17 62.84 -25.43 6.71
N ALA A 18 62.45 -26.42 7.54
CA ALA A 18 61.24 -27.22 7.31
C ALA A 18 59.94 -26.54 7.78
N CYS A 19 60.00 -25.45 8.55
CA CYS A 19 58.83 -24.81 9.15
C CYS A 19 58.19 -23.70 8.29
N ASN A 20 58.69 -23.43 7.08
CA ASN A 20 58.18 -22.34 6.24
C ASN A 20 57.14 -22.79 5.19
N LEU A 21 56.35 -23.82 5.49
CA LEU A 21 55.22 -24.18 4.63
C LEU A 21 54.06 -23.22 4.96
N PRO A 22 53.66 -22.31 4.04
CA PRO A 22 52.54 -21.42 4.31
C PRO A 22 51.26 -22.26 4.47
N PRO A 23 50.39 -21.93 5.44
CA PRO A 23 49.10 -22.60 5.57
C PRO A 23 48.28 -22.40 4.29
N ALA A 24 47.63 -23.47 3.83
CA ALA A 24 46.70 -23.40 2.70
C ALA A 24 45.60 -22.36 3.00
N ALA A 25 45.29 -21.52 2.01
CA ALA A 25 44.30 -20.45 2.16
C ALA A 25 42.94 -21.01 2.62
N ALA A 26 42.41 -20.45 3.70
CA ALA A 26 41.09 -20.80 4.19
C ALA A 26 40.01 -20.44 3.15
N PRO A 27 38.91 -21.22 3.03
CA PRO A 27 37.84 -20.91 2.10
C PRO A 27 37.18 -19.57 2.47
N THR A 28 37.12 -18.66 1.50
CA THR A 28 36.46 -17.35 1.65
C THR A 28 34.96 -17.55 1.87
N ALA A 29 34.40 -16.96 2.92
CA ALA A 29 32.96 -16.98 3.14
C ALA A 29 32.25 -16.23 2.00
N THR A 30 31.35 -16.91 1.29
CA THR A 30 30.50 -16.30 0.27
C THR A 30 29.59 -15.25 0.92
N PRO A 31 29.52 -14.01 0.42
CA PRO A 31 28.61 -13.01 0.97
C PRO A 31 27.15 -13.48 0.80
N SER A 32 26.39 -13.50 1.90
CA SER A 32 24.97 -13.80 1.87
C SER A 32 24.22 -12.64 1.20
N PRO A 33 23.25 -12.90 0.29
CA PRO A 33 22.45 -11.84 -0.30
C PRO A 33 21.63 -11.15 0.79
N SER A 34 21.78 -9.83 0.89
CA SER A 34 20.91 -9.00 1.75
C SER A 34 19.51 -8.96 1.14
N LEU A 35 18.50 -9.39 1.91
CA LEU A 35 17.11 -9.27 1.49
C LEU A 35 16.76 -7.78 1.35
N SER A 36 16.47 -7.35 0.12
CA SER A 36 15.96 -6.01 -0.16
C SER A 36 14.57 -5.85 0.50
N PRO A 37 14.25 -4.71 1.13
CA PRO A 37 12.91 -4.49 1.66
C PRO A 37 11.88 -4.57 0.55
N SER A 38 10.88 -5.44 0.73
CA SER A 38 9.77 -5.60 -0.20
C SER A 38 8.91 -4.33 -0.19
N GLN A 39 8.74 -3.70 -1.35
CA GLN A 39 7.85 -2.55 -1.51
C GLN A 39 6.41 -3.02 -1.26
N THR A 40 5.78 -2.51 -0.20
CA THR A 40 4.36 -2.77 0.06
C THR A 40 3.54 -2.17 -1.09
N PRO A 41 2.63 -2.93 -1.74
CA PRO A 41 1.77 -2.36 -2.77
C PRO A 41 0.88 -1.27 -2.14
N SER A 42 0.96 -0.06 -2.70
CA SER A 42 0.09 1.05 -2.31
C SER A 42 -1.34 0.74 -2.76
N SER A 43 -2.33 0.91 -1.88
CA SER A 43 -3.74 0.76 -2.23
C SER A 43 -4.13 1.79 -3.29
N THR A 44 -4.56 1.32 -4.46
CA THR A 44 -5.17 2.17 -5.49
C THR A 44 -6.49 2.73 -4.96
N PRO A 45 -6.76 4.06 -5.02
CA PRO A 45 -8.06 4.58 -4.63
C PRO A 45 -9.15 3.99 -5.54
N SER A 46 -10.25 3.56 -4.93
CA SER A 46 -11.44 3.12 -5.67
C SER A 46 -11.97 4.26 -6.54
N PRO A 47 -12.37 4.03 -7.81
CA PRO A 47 -12.87 5.10 -8.66
C PRO A 47 -14.10 5.75 -8.01
N THR A 48 -14.13 7.08 -7.95
CA THR A 48 -15.34 7.82 -7.56
C THR A 48 -16.43 7.52 -8.59
N PRO A 49 -17.58 6.96 -8.20
CA PRO A 49 -18.64 6.64 -9.17
C PRO A 49 -19.14 7.90 -9.86
N VAL A 50 -19.35 7.78 -11.17
CA VAL A 50 -19.90 8.83 -12.05
C VAL A 50 -21.31 9.20 -11.56
N PRO A 51 -21.74 10.48 -11.66
CA PRO A 51 -23.03 10.93 -11.13
C PRO A 51 -24.22 10.05 -11.52
N ALA A 52 -24.31 9.59 -12.77
CA ALA A 52 -25.38 8.70 -13.22
C ALA A 52 -25.43 7.37 -12.44
N SER A 53 -24.28 6.72 -12.22
CA SER A 53 -24.22 5.47 -11.44
C SER A 53 -24.56 5.68 -9.96
N ARG A 54 -24.24 6.87 -9.43
CA ARG A 54 -24.59 7.25 -8.07
C ARG A 54 -26.08 7.56 -7.92
N ASN A 55 -26.69 8.16 -8.93
CA ASN A 55 -28.13 8.41 -8.97
C ASN A 55 -28.93 7.10 -8.88
N GLU A 56 -28.50 6.06 -9.59
CA GLU A 56 -29.13 4.75 -9.50
C GLU A 56 -28.97 4.10 -8.10
N ALA A 57 -27.81 4.28 -7.46
CA ALA A 57 -27.60 3.83 -6.09
C ALA A 57 -28.52 4.58 -5.10
N ALA A 58 -28.69 5.89 -5.28
CA ALA A 58 -29.61 6.71 -4.49
C ALA A 58 -31.06 6.25 -4.64
N ARG A 59 -31.51 6.00 -5.87
CA ARG A 59 -32.84 5.45 -6.19
C ARG A 59 -33.04 4.07 -5.58
N SER A 60 -32.02 3.22 -5.61
CA SER A 60 -32.08 1.90 -4.97
C SER A 60 -32.25 2.01 -3.46
N ALA A 61 -31.49 2.90 -2.81
CA ALA A 61 -31.63 3.17 -1.38
C ALA A 61 -33.03 3.71 -1.04
N LEU A 62 -33.58 4.59 -1.89
CA LEU A 62 -34.94 5.08 -1.76
C LEU A 62 -35.94 3.92 -1.81
N VAL A 63 -35.87 3.04 -2.81
CA VAL A 63 -36.80 1.89 -2.91
C VAL A 63 -36.67 0.93 -1.72
N ASN A 64 -35.46 0.75 -1.18
CA ASN A 64 -35.20 -0.13 -0.04
C ASN A 64 -35.66 0.45 1.31
N GLY A 65 -36.03 1.73 1.34
CA GLY A 65 -36.39 2.43 2.57
C GLY A 65 -35.22 2.99 3.36
N ASP A 66 -34.02 2.98 2.79
CA ASP A 66 -32.82 3.56 3.37
C ASP A 66 -32.78 5.07 3.08
N TRP A 67 -33.74 5.83 3.61
CA TRP A 67 -33.97 7.25 3.28
C TRP A 67 -32.75 8.13 3.51
N VAL A 68 -32.06 7.93 4.64
CA VAL A 68 -30.83 8.66 4.99
C VAL A 68 -29.67 8.35 4.03
N LEU A 69 -29.60 7.12 3.52
CA LEU A 69 -28.62 6.76 2.50
C LEU A 69 -28.99 7.41 1.16
N ALA A 70 -30.27 7.35 0.77
CA ALA A 70 -30.77 7.92 -0.47
C ALA A 70 -30.51 9.43 -0.53
N GLU A 71 -30.86 10.18 0.51
CA GLU A 71 -30.62 11.62 0.65
C GLU A 71 -29.14 11.95 0.38
N ARG A 72 -28.24 11.27 1.08
CA ARG A 72 -26.80 11.51 0.97
C ARG A 72 -26.25 11.19 -0.42
N GLU A 73 -26.74 10.13 -1.07
CA GLU A 73 -26.31 9.80 -2.42
C GLU A 73 -26.86 10.78 -3.46
N PHE A 74 -28.11 11.24 -3.32
CA PHE A 74 -28.68 12.28 -4.17
C PHE A 74 -27.93 13.61 -4.01
N GLU A 75 -27.58 14.02 -2.78
CA GLU A 75 -26.79 15.25 -2.55
C GLU A 75 -25.45 15.20 -3.27
N ARG A 76 -24.79 14.03 -3.28
CA ARG A 76 -23.54 13.84 -4.03
C ARG A 76 -23.72 13.87 -5.55
N VAL A 77 -24.89 13.50 -6.05
CA VAL A 77 -25.22 13.66 -7.48
C VAL A 77 -25.41 15.13 -7.81
N ILE A 78 -26.11 15.88 -6.95
CA ILE A 78 -26.36 17.33 -7.10
C ILE A 78 -25.04 18.09 -7.16
N VAL A 79 -24.11 17.86 -6.22
CA VAL A 79 -22.82 18.57 -6.22
C VAL A 79 -21.83 18.03 -7.27
N GLY A 80 -22.10 16.86 -7.83
CA GLY A 80 -21.19 16.15 -8.72
C GLY A 80 -21.50 16.25 -10.21
N SER A 81 -22.60 16.92 -10.58
CA SER A 81 -23.10 17.00 -11.95
C SER A 81 -23.44 18.43 -12.34
N ASP A 82 -23.03 18.85 -13.53
CA ASP A 82 -23.43 20.13 -14.14
C ASP A 82 -24.65 19.98 -15.06
N ASP A 83 -25.11 18.75 -15.32
CA ASP A 83 -26.30 18.49 -16.15
C ASP A 83 -27.58 18.83 -15.37
N PRO A 84 -28.38 19.82 -15.82
CA PRO A 84 -29.58 20.24 -15.12
C PRO A 84 -30.65 19.14 -15.03
N PHE A 85 -30.70 18.19 -15.97
CA PHE A 85 -31.64 17.08 -15.89
C PHE A 85 -31.27 16.10 -14.79
N VAL A 86 -29.97 15.76 -14.68
CA VAL A 86 -29.46 14.88 -13.63
C VAL A 86 -29.63 15.53 -12.26
N VAL A 87 -29.34 16.83 -12.15
CA VAL A 87 -29.53 17.60 -10.91
C VAL A 87 -31.00 17.68 -10.53
N GLY A 88 -31.90 17.95 -11.48
CA GLY A 88 -33.34 18.02 -11.22
C GLY A 88 -33.94 16.69 -10.74
N GLU A 89 -33.53 15.57 -11.36
CA GLU A 89 -33.94 14.24 -10.90
C GLU A 89 -33.43 13.95 -9.48
N ALA A 90 -32.17 14.29 -9.19
CA ALA A 90 -31.59 14.08 -7.88
C ALA A 90 -32.23 14.95 -6.79
N LEU A 91 -32.58 16.20 -7.09
CA LEU A 91 -33.32 17.09 -6.19
C LEU A 91 -34.71 16.50 -5.85
N TYR A 92 -35.44 16.04 -6.87
CA TYR A 92 -36.73 15.39 -6.66
C TYR A 92 -36.59 14.14 -5.78
N GLY A 93 -35.63 13.26 -6.09
CA GLY A 93 -35.34 12.06 -5.32
C GLY A 93 -34.92 12.36 -3.87
N ARG A 94 -34.12 13.41 -3.66
CA ARG A 94 -33.71 13.89 -2.34
C ARG A 94 -34.91 14.38 -1.53
N GLY A 95 -35.77 15.21 -2.12
CA GLY A 95 -37.00 15.67 -1.47
C GLY A 95 -37.93 14.49 -1.09
N GLU A 96 -38.07 13.52 -1.99
CA GLU A 96 -38.81 12.27 -1.72
C GLU A 96 -38.22 11.45 -0.56
N ALA A 97 -36.90 11.37 -0.43
CA ALA A 97 -36.23 10.71 0.69
C ALA A 97 -36.51 11.45 2.00
N LEU A 98 -36.33 12.78 2.01
CA LEU A 98 -36.53 13.64 3.17
C LEU A 98 -37.98 13.60 3.68
N LEU A 99 -38.96 13.59 2.79
CA LEU A 99 -40.37 13.44 3.16
C LEU A 99 -40.64 12.10 3.85
N ARG A 100 -40.04 11.01 3.37
CA ARG A 100 -40.23 9.67 3.97
C ARG A 100 -39.47 9.49 5.28
N ASP A 101 -38.39 10.25 5.48
CA ASP A 101 -37.66 10.35 6.74
C ASP A 101 -38.27 11.39 7.72
N ALA A 102 -39.39 12.03 7.35
CA ALA A 102 -40.07 13.08 8.12
C ALA A 102 -39.25 14.37 8.38
N GLN A 103 -38.26 14.64 7.52
CA GLN A 103 -37.43 15.85 7.54
C GLN A 103 -38.04 16.95 6.67
N LEU A 104 -39.11 17.58 7.16
CA LEU A 104 -39.94 18.49 6.36
C LEU A 104 -39.24 19.79 5.97
N ALA A 105 -38.43 20.37 6.85
CA ALA A 105 -37.76 21.65 6.60
C ALA A 105 -36.66 21.52 5.53
N GLU A 106 -35.99 20.38 5.50
CA GLU A 106 -35.00 20.02 4.50
C GLU A 106 -35.69 19.64 3.18
N ALA A 107 -36.83 18.95 3.23
CA ALA A 107 -37.61 18.60 2.05
C ALA A 107 -38.09 19.85 1.29
N GLU A 108 -38.54 20.89 2.01
CA GLU A 108 -38.91 22.17 1.40
C GLU A 108 -37.76 22.79 0.60
N GLN A 109 -36.54 22.75 1.14
CA GLN A 109 -35.35 23.27 0.46
C GLN A 109 -34.97 22.43 -0.76
N ALA A 110 -35.24 21.13 -0.76
CA ALA A 110 -34.95 20.26 -1.91
C ALA A 110 -35.88 20.53 -3.11
N PHE A 111 -37.07 21.09 -2.87
CA PHE A 111 -38.05 21.42 -3.92
C PHE A 111 -38.06 22.89 -4.33
N ALA A 112 -37.31 23.76 -3.64
CA ALA A 112 -37.24 25.19 -3.88
C ALA A 112 -36.30 25.54 -5.05
#